data_AF-S0K280-F1
#
_entry.id   AF-S0K280-F1
#
_cell.length_a   1.000
_cell.length_b   1.000
_cell.length_c   1.000
_cell.angle_alpha   90.00
_cell.angle_beta   90.00
_cell.angle_gamma   90.00
#
_symmetry.space_group_name_H-M   'P 1'
#
loop_
_entity.id
_entity.type
_entity.pdbx_description
1 polymer ?
#
loop_
_entity_poly.entity_id
_entity_poly.type
_entity_poly.pdbx_seq_one_letter_code
_entity_poly.pdbx_strand_id
1 'polypeptide(L)'
;MAEFLAKEEWRKYQIVKKLERSPYFAIPKKELMEDLGISNYVLKSLIDQLILDLEHYQLAEEIHIFIEEPFLQMEITGTASSESLLEKYVAASTSFQILAGSALGLFKSLNELSEKKMISYPIAHSNYKNLNAYLNQFGMTIDKKFRLTGQSEKNVRLFLTELFARIFKNQQVIYDSADKSLIEAKLATLKISKLTIHQKIKLMHYLYVTNLRIQQKCYVQEQQLTILPADIWLKEIATPFFYRVPEEWRKSEVTAFFCYYGALAKEVGMTFHLTKNLQITQWSQNLAAQLLQAFPKLRQAQESQADFLSRCNFLHFQLLETSSAYESIQPEINIVYFQQNYPGVLAFCRDYITSIQTVFPTLYQKKKNLLLQYLFLILDTFPKHLLIEAINVYVDFSYGDLYNHFIAKNLDFFQQVGTKITNDIAEADILLTDSRELGEICQRDCVVWLAPPRPLDWANLAQKVIHKRETKYSGDCLPTSPAEDISK
;
A
#
# COMPACT_ATOMS: atom_id res chain seq x y z
N MET A 1 -0.78 12.67 1.88
CA MET A 1 -1.64 13.01 3.03
C MET A 1 -1.07 14.14 3.89
N ALA A 2 0.24 14.21 4.12
CA ALA A 2 0.88 15.28 4.91
C ALA A 2 0.47 16.71 4.49
N GLU A 3 0.38 16.97 3.18
CA GLU A 3 0.02 18.28 2.60
C GLU A 3 -1.39 18.78 2.97
N PHE A 4 -2.25 17.92 3.54
CA PHE A 4 -3.55 18.33 4.05
C PHE A 4 -3.50 18.87 5.48
N LEU A 5 -2.44 18.61 6.23
CA LEU A 5 -2.39 18.81 7.67
C LEU A 5 -1.59 20.04 8.08
N ALA A 6 -1.97 20.60 9.24
CA ALA A 6 -1.12 21.55 9.93
C ALA A 6 0.15 20.85 10.45
N LYS A 7 1.20 21.63 10.66
CA LYS A 7 2.51 21.13 11.13
C LYS A 7 2.40 20.35 12.45
N GLU A 8 1.53 20.78 13.36
CA GLU A 8 1.32 20.15 14.65
C GLU A 8 0.61 18.80 14.53
N GLU A 9 -0.47 18.71 13.75
CA GLU A 9 -1.18 17.46 13.46
C GLU A 9 -0.25 16.44 12.79
N TRP A 10 0.56 16.89 11.83
CA TRP A 10 1.56 16.03 11.19
C TRP A 10 2.58 15.50 12.19
N ARG A 11 3.09 16.34 13.09
CA ARG A 11 4.01 15.91 14.15
C ARG A 11 3.37 14.90 15.10
N LYS A 12 2.12 15.11 15.51
CA LYS A 12 1.37 14.18 16.35
C LYS A 12 1.20 12.81 15.68
N TYR A 13 0.82 12.78 14.40
CA TYR A 13 0.79 11.54 13.61
C TYR A 13 2.17 10.86 13.56
N GLN A 14 3.25 11.62 13.32
CA GLN A 14 4.61 11.07 13.26
C GLN A 14 5.05 10.44 14.59
N ILE A 15 4.63 11.00 15.74
CA ILE A 15 4.91 10.40 17.06
C ILE A 15 4.29 9.01 17.15
N VAL A 16 2.98 8.88 16.89
CA VAL A 16 2.27 7.58 16.96
C VAL A 16 2.88 6.59 15.98
N LYS A 17 3.09 7.00 14.72
CA LYS A 17 3.68 6.17 13.68
C LYS A 17 5.07 5.65 14.05
N LYS A 18 5.90 6.48 14.69
CA LYS A 18 7.22 6.07 15.14
C LYS A 18 7.10 5.06 16.28
N LEU A 19 6.27 5.33 17.29
CA LEU A 19 6.03 4.40 18.40
C LEU A 19 5.58 3.02 17.89
N GLU A 20 4.63 2.98 16.96
CA GLU A 20 4.16 1.74 16.32
C GLU A 20 5.24 0.91 15.63
N ARG A 21 6.28 1.58 15.12
CA ARG A 21 7.39 0.96 14.40
C ARG A 21 8.60 0.68 15.30
N SER A 22 8.57 1.14 16.55
CA SER A 22 9.66 0.98 17.50
C SER A 22 9.59 -0.37 18.22
N PRO A 23 10.74 -0.98 18.55
CA PRO A 23 10.77 -2.15 19.41
C PRO A 23 10.07 -1.86 20.74
N TYR A 24 9.20 -2.77 21.18
CA TYR A 24 8.44 -2.65 22.44
C TYR A 24 7.55 -1.41 22.54
N PHE A 25 7.22 -0.77 21.42
CA PHE A 25 6.40 0.44 21.38
C PHE A 25 6.94 1.59 22.26
N ALA A 26 8.26 1.68 22.38
CA ALA A 26 8.94 2.64 23.24
C ALA A 26 10.03 3.40 22.46
N ILE A 27 10.09 4.72 22.63
CA ILE A 27 11.11 5.58 22.00
C ILE A 27 11.71 6.56 23.04
N PRO A 28 13.04 6.73 23.08
CA PRO A 28 13.66 7.79 23.87
C PRO A 28 13.15 9.18 23.45
N LYS A 29 12.72 10.01 24.41
CA LYS A 29 12.24 11.37 24.07
C LYS A 29 13.29 12.22 23.34
N LYS A 30 14.58 12.00 23.65
CA LYS A 30 15.69 12.68 22.98
C LYS A 30 15.70 12.39 21.47
N GLU A 31 15.46 11.14 21.08
CA GLU A 31 15.35 10.73 19.67
C GLU A 31 14.17 11.43 18.98
N LEU A 32 13.00 11.46 19.62
CA LEU A 32 11.83 12.19 19.09
C LEU A 32 12.08 13.69 18.93
N MET A 33 12.79 14.31 19.87
CA MET A 33 13.15 15.73 19.81
C MET A 33 14.08 16.04 18.64
N GLU A 34 15.10 15.20 18.45
CA GLU A 34 16.06 15.31 17.35
C GLU A 34 15.36 15.10 16.00
N ASP A 35 14.57 14.04 15.87
CA ASP A 35 13.86 13.68 14.63
C ASP A 35 12.82 14.72 14.20
N LEU A 36 12.08 15.29 15.15
CA LEU A 36 11.02 16.27 14.86
C LEU A 36 11.54 17.71 14.85
N GLY A 37 12.79 17.93 15.25
CA GLY A 37 13.41 19.23 15.42
C GLY A 37 12.64 20.11 16.40
N ILE A 38 12.34 19.58 17.60
CA ILE A 38 11.54 20.26 18.64
C ILE A 38 12.21 20.23 20.02
N SER A 39 11.88 21.21 20.85
CA SER A 39 12.30 21.23 22.25
C SER A 39 11.48 20.26 23.10
N ASN A 40 11.99 19.92 24.28
CA ASN A 40 11.27 19.09 25.25
C ASN A 40 9.92 19.71 25.66
N TYR A 41 9.86 21.04 25.78
CA TYR A 41 8.61 21.76 26.07
C TYR A 41 7.56 21.54 24.98
N VAL A 42 7.96 21.66 23.70
CA VAL A 42 7.07 21.43 22.57
C VAL A 42 6.65 19.96 22.49
N LEU A 43 7.57 19.02 22.72
CA LEU A 43 7.24 17.59 22.75
C LEU A 43 6.18 17.27 23.80
N LYS A 44 6.35 17.77 25.04
CA LYS A 44 5.38 17.56 26.12
C LYS A 44 3.99 18.11 25.76
N SER A 45 3.94 19.34 25.25
CA SER A 45 2.68 19.94 24.80
C SER A 45 2.02 19.16 23.66
N LEU A 46 2.80 18.59 22.72
CA LEU A 46 2.26 17.77 21.64
C LEU A 46 1.70 16.45 22.15
N ILE A 47 2.33 15.83 23.14
CA ILE A 47 1.84 14.59 23.77
C ILE A 47 0.53 14.86 24.49
N ASP A 48 0.46 15.93 25.31
CA ASP A 48 -0.76 16.29 26.04
C ASP A 48 -1.94 16.54 25.07
N GLN A 49 -1.69 17.25 23.97
CA GLN A 49 -2.71 17.46 22.92
C GLN A 49 -3.06 16.19 22.16
N LEU A 50 -2.08 15.32 21.89
CA LEU A 50 -2.31 14.05 21.19
C LEU A 50 -3.23 13.15 22.01
N ILE A 51 -3.06 13.08 23.32
CA ILE A 51 -3.94 12.30 24.21
C ILE A 51 -5.39 12.83 24.11
N LEU A 52 -5.57 14.15 24.17
CA LEU A 52 -6.89 14.78 24.00
C LEU A 52 -7.50 14.52 22.62
N ASP A 53 -6.68 14.50 21.56
CA ASP A 53 -7.16 14.18 20.22
C ASP A 53 -7.58 12.70 20.10
N LEU A 54 -6.86 11.78 20.74
CA LEU A 54 -7.23 10.36 20.78
C LEU A 54 -8.58 10.17 21.48
N GLU A 55 -8.85 10.90 22.56
CA GLU A 55 -10.17 10.92 23.20
C GLU A 55 -11.24 11.50 22.26
N HIS A 56 -10.98 12.68 21.69
CA HIS A 56 -11.91 13.37 20.80
C HIS A 56 -12.32 12.51 19.59
N TYR A 57 -11.36 11.79 19.01
CA TYR A 57 -11.59 10.93 17.85
C TYR A 57 -12.05 9.50 18.19
N GLN A 58 -12.26 9.19 19.47
CA GLN A 58 -12.66 7.87 19.95
C GLN A 58 -11.64 6.79 19.55
N LEU A 59 -10.37 7.09 19.80
CA LEU A 59 -9.23 6.18 19.59
C LEU A 59 -8.50 5.88 20.91
N ALA A 60 -8.94 6.47 22.02
CA ALA A 60 -8.29 6.33 23.31
C ALA A 60 -8.40 4.91 23.88
N GLU A 61 -9.45 4.14 23.56
CA GLU A 61 -9.57 2.74 24.01
C GLU A 61 -8.57 1.81 23.31
N GLU A 62 -8.17 2.17 22.08
CA GLU A 62 -7.29 1.36 21.24
C GLU A 62 -5.83 1.79 21.28
N ILE A 63 -5.56 3.07 21.51
CA ILE A 63 -4.22 3.67 21.50
C ILE A 63 -4.04 4.47 22.80
N HIS A 64 -3.21 3.97 23.69
CA HIS A 64 -2.83 4.66 24.92
C HIS A 64 -1.37 5.11 24.83
N ILE A 65 -1.10 6.37 25.17
CA ILE A 65 0.25 6.94 25.16
C ILE A 65 0.55 7.47 26.56
N PHE A 66 1.71 7.09 27.09
CA PHE A 66 2.13 7.52 28.42
C PHE A 66 3.65 7.73 28.48
N ILE A 67 4.08 8.55 29.43
CA ILE A 67 5.48 8.89 29.62
C ILE A 67 6.04 8.00 30.73
N GLU A 68 7.04 7.19 30.41
CA GLU A 68 7.84 6.43 31.36
C GLU A 68 9.31 6.87 31.21
N GLU A 69 9.72 7.85 32.02
CA GLU A 69 11.03 8.49 31.88
C GLU A 69 12.19 7.49 31.80
N PRO A 70 13.12 7.62 30.83
CA PRO A 70 13.28 8.70 29.83
C PRO A 70 12.51 8.50 28.50
N PHE A 71 11.59 7.55 28.43
CA PHE A 71 10.90 7.11 27.22
C PHE A 71 9.47 7.66 27.10
N LEU A 72 9.00 7.71 25.86
CA LEU A 72 7.59 7.73 25.53
C LEU A 72 7.18 6.31 25.14
N GLN A 73 6.08 5.81 25.69
CA GLN A 73 5.57 4.47 25.43
C GLN A 73 4.14 4.51 24.90
N MET A 74 3.76 3.42 24.24
CA MET A 74 2.42 3.21 23.72
C MET A 74 1.94 1.79 23.97
N GLU A 75 0.68 1.68 24.38
CA GLU A 75 -0.08 0.42 24.34
C GLU A 75 -1.10 0.49 23.22
N ILE A 76 -1.19 -0.59 22.43
CA ILE A 76 -2.11 -0.67 21.30
C ILE A 76 -2.81 -2.03 21.26
N THR A 77 -4.12 -2.01 21.04
CA THR A 77 -4.95 -3.24 21.00
C THR A 77 -4.85 -3.98 19.66
N GLY A 78 -4.41 -3.29 18.61
CA GLY A 78 -4.38 -3.77 17.23
C GLY A 78 -5.66 -3.52 16.42
N THR A 79 -6.69 -2.87 16.99
CA THR A 79 -7.92 -2.50 16.28
C THR A 79 -7.89 -1.09 15.68
N ALA A 80 -6.91 -0.28 16.05
CA ALA A 80 -6.58 1.01 15.43
C ALA A 80 -5.08 1.10 15.13
N SER A 81 -4.68 2.14 14.38
CA SER A 81 -3.28 2.47 14.15
C SER A 81 -3.09 3.98 13.93
N SER A 82 -1.84 4.42 13.72
CA SER A 82 -1.48 5.78 13.33
C SER A 82 -2.20 6.21 12.05
N GLU A 83 -2.52 5.28 11.16
CA GLU A 83 -3.31 5.55 9.95
C GLU A 83 -4.76 5.89 10.30
N SER A 84 -5.35 5.30 11.35
CA SER A 84 -6.68 5.69 11.85
C SER A 84 -6.67 7.15 12.31
N LEU A 85 -5.65 7.57 13.05
CA LEU A 85 -5.49 8.96 13.49
C LEU A 85 -5.27 9.91 12.31
N LEU A 86 -4.41 9.53 11.35
CA LEU A 86 -4.14 10.32 10.14
C LEU A 86 -5.43 10.59 9.36
N GLU A 87 -6.28 9.58 9.20
CA GLU A 87 -7.55 9.72 8.48
C GLU A 87 -8.51 10.69 9.20
N LYS A 88 -8.53 10.67 10.54
CA LYS A 88 -9.32 11.62 11.34
C LYS A 88 -8.82 13.05 11.21
N TYR A 89 -7.51 13.27 11.33
CA TYR A 89 -6.92 14.59 11.11
C TYR A 89 -7.20 15.11 9.70
N VAL A 90 -7.01 14.28 8.67
CA VAL A 90 -7.28 14.71 7.29
C VAL A 90 -8.76 15.02 7.11
N ALA A 91 -9.68 14.20 7.62
CA ALA A 91 -11.11 14.47 7.52
C ALA A 91 -11.50 15.82 8.16
N ALA A 92 -10.86 16.19 9.28
CA ALA A 92 -11.11 17.44 9.99
C ALA A 92 -10.42 18.66 9.34
N SER A 93 -9.37 18.46 8.54
CA SER A 93 -8.49 19.54 8.10
C SER A 93 -9.17 20.55 7.17
N THR A 94 -8.77 21.83 7.28
CA THR A 94 -9.29 22.90 6.42
C THR A 94 -9.02 22.62 4.94
N SER A 95 -7.81 22.14 4.60
CA SER A 95 -7.46 21.78 3.23
C SER A 95 -8.36 20.69 2.67
N PHE A 96 -8.68 19.66 3.45
CA PHE A 96 -9.59 18.61 3.00
C PHE A 96 -11.02 19.12 2.86
N GLN A 97 -11.50 19.96 3.77
CA GLN A 97 -12.82 20.60 3.65
C GLN A 97 -12.94 21.46 2.39
N ILE A 98 -11.88 22.19 2.02
CA ILE A 98 -11.80 22.94 0.76
C ILE A 98 -11.89 21.99 -0.44
N LEU A 99 -11.09 20.92 -0.45
CA LEU A 99 -11.09 19.94 -1.53
C LEU A 99 -12.46 19.27 -1.68
N ALA A 100 -12.97 18.66 -0.60
CA ALA A 100 -14.25 17.98 -0.58
C ALA A 100 -15.39 18.93 -0.95
N GLY A 101 -15.41 20.15 -0.39
CA GLY A 101 -16.41 21.16 -0.71
C GLY A 101 -16.42 21.55 -2.19
N SER A 102 -15.25 21.73 -2.80
CA SER A 102 -15.13 22.06 -4.22
C SER A 102 -15.49 20.90 -5.16
N ALA A 103 -15.17 19.66 -4.75
CA ALA A 103 -15.49 18.47 -5.52
C ALA A 103 -16.99 18.15 -5.48
N LEU A 104 -17.58 18.20 -4.28
CA LEU A 104 -19.00 17.92 -4.02
C LEU A 104 -19.93 19.09 -4.42
N GLY A 105 -19.37 20.27 -4.70
CA GLY A 105 -20.15 21.46 -5.07
C GLY A 105 -20.95 22.06 -3.91
N LEU A 106 -20.44 21.92 -2.67
CA LEU A 106 -21.12 22.37 -1.45
C LEU A 106 -21.11 23.88 -1.25
N PHE A 107 -20.14 24.57 -1.89
CA PHE A 107 -19.92 26.00 -1.75
C PHE A 107 -19.67 26.62 -3.12
N LYS A 108 -20.10 27.87 -3.32
CA LYS A 108 -19.89 28.65 -4.55
C LYS A 108 -18.60 29.47 -4.51
N SER A 109 -18.03 29.65 -3.31
CA SER A 109 -16.80 30.44 -3.11
C SER A 109 -16.09 30.02 -1.84
N LEU A 110 -14.80 30.39 -1.75
CA LEU A 110 -14.02 30.22 -0.53
C LEU A 110 -14.56 31.06 0.64
N ASN A 111 -15.18 32.22 0.34
CA ASN A 111 -15.83 33.04 1.36
C ASN A 111 -17.04 32.34 1.98
N GLU A 112 -17.89 31.74 1.14
CA GLU A 112 -19.04 30.97 1.62
C GLU A 112 -18.62 29.77 2.47
N LEU A 113 -17.53 29.08 2.10
CA LEU A 113 -16.94 28.04 2.94
C LEU A 113 -16.51 28.61 4.30
N SER A 114 -15.80 29.74 4.30
CA SER A 114 -15.27 30.38 5.51
C SER A 114 -16.40 30.72 6.49
N GLU A 115 -17.48 31.31 6.00
CA GLU A 115 -18.68 31.63 6.79
C GLU A 115 -19.36 30.37 7.33
N LYS A 116 -19.65 29.39 6.47
CA LYS A 116 -20.38 28.18 6.87
C LYS A 116 -19.58 27.24 7.78
N LYS A 117 -18.26 27.24 7.67
CA LYS A 117 -17.36 26.41 8.49
C LYS A 117 -16.76 27.16 9.68
N MET A 118 -17.11 28.44 9.87
CA MET A 118 -16.59 29.29 10.94
C MET A 118 -15.04 29.34 10.94
N ILE A 119 -14.44 29.37 9.75
CA ILE A 119 -12.98 29.47 9.54
C ILE A 119 -12.69 30.90 9.10
N SER A 120 -11.67 31.54 9.67
CA SER A 120 -11.30 32.88 9.22
C SER A 120 -10.83 32.86 7.76
N TYR A 121 -11.26 33.85 6.98
CA TYR A 121 -10.94 33.92 5.55
C TYR A 121 -9.42 33.87 5.25
N PRO A 122 -8.53 34.56 6.00
CA PRO A 122 -7.08 34.45 5.76
C PRO A 122 -6.54 33.01 5.93
N ILE A 123 -7.06 32.27 6.92
CA ILE A 123 -6.66 30.85 7.14
C ILE A 123 -7.17 29.99 5.98
N ALA A 124 -8.44 30.15 5.59
CA ALA A 124 -9.02 29.41 4.46
C ALA A 124 -8.25 29.69 3.16
N HIS A 125 -7.88 30.96 2.91
CA HIS A 125 -7.12 31.38 1.73
C HIS A 125 -5.69 30.82 1.71
N SER A 126 -5.01 30.78 2.85
CA SER A 126 -3.68 30.17 2.96
C SER A 126 -3.72 28.67 2.64
N ASN A 127 -4.67 27.94 3.23
CA ASN A 127 -4.87 26.52 2.96
C ASN A 127 -5.26 26.26 1.50
N TYR A 128 -6.15 27.07 0.92
CA TYR A 128 -6.51 26.99 -0.50
C TYR A 128 -5.28 27.12 -1.41
N LYS A 129 -4.38 28.07 -1.12
CA LYS A 129 -3.16 28.27 -1.92
C LYS A 129 -2.23 27.06 -1.84
N ASN A 130 -1.98 26.55 -0.64
CA ASN A 130 -1.10 25.39 -0.43
C ASN A 130 -1.69 24.12 -1.06
N LEU A 131 -2.99 23.90 -0.88
CA LEU A 131 -3.72 22.80 -1.51
C LEU A 131 -3.61 22.87 -3.04
N ASN A 132 -3.80 24.04 -3.64
CA ASN A 132 -3.65 24.18 -5.09
C ASN A 132 -2.21 23.94 -5.56
N ALA A 133 -1.20 24.33 -4.78
CA ALA A 133 0.19 24.00 -5.10
C ALA A 133 0.41 22.47 -5.11
N TYR A 134 -0.17 21.74 -4.15
CA TYR A 134 -0.15 20.29 -4.11
C TYR A 134 -0.91 19.66 -5.30
N LEU A 135 -2.16 20.07 -5.55
CA LEU A 135 -2.98 19.53 -6.64
C LEU A 135 -2.36 19.75 -8.02
N ASN A 136 -1.67 20.89 -8.22
CA ASN A 136 -1.03 21.23 -9.49
C ASN A 136 0.05 20.22 -9.89
N GLN A 137 0.73 19.58 -8.92
CA GLN A 137 1.72 18.51 -9.18
C GLN A 137 1.09 17.32 -9.92
N PHE A 138 -0.22 17.15 -9.80
CA PHE A 138 -1.00 16.07 -10.40
C PHE A 138 -1.90 16.54 -11.54
N GLY A 139 -1.71 17.78 -12.02
CA GLY A 139 -2.50 18.37 -13.10
C GLY A 139 -3.94 18.71 -12.70
N MET A 140 -4.19 18.96 -11.41
CA MET A 140 -5.50 19.34 -10.87
C MET A 140 -5.46 20.70 -10.19
N THR A 141 -6.59 21.40 -10.14
CA THR A 141 -6.70 22.69 -9.45
C THR A 141 -8.14 22.98 -9.06
N ILE A 142 -8.33 23.72 -7.97
CA ILE A 142 -9.61 24.34 -7.61
C ILE A 142 -9.60 25.75 -8.23
N ASP A 143 -10.55 26.00 -9.10
CA ASP A 143 -10.63 27.27 -9.83
C ASP A 143 -11.22 28.42 -8.98
N LYS A 144 -11.23 29.63 -9.55
CA LYS A 144 -11.79 30.83 -8.89
C LYS A 144 -13.29 30.74 -8.60
N LYS A 145 -14.02 29.83 -9.26
CA LYS A 145 -15.43 29.55 -9.01
C LYS A 145 -15.62 28.41 -7.99
N PHE A 146 -14.55 28.04 -7.30
CA PHE A 146 -14.52 27.00 -6.27
C PHE A 146 -14.88 25.61 -6.80
N ARG A 147 -14.45 25.30 -8.04
CA ARG A 147 -14.70 24.00 -8.69
C ARG A 147 -13.40 23.25 -8.87
N LEU A 148 -13.39 21.97 -8.51
CA LEU A 148 -12.27 21.09 -8.83
C LEU A 148 -12.26 20.77 -10.33
N THR A 149 -11.14 21.05 -10.97
CA THR A 149 -10.85 20.85 -12.39
C THR A 149 -9.50 20.16 -12.56
N GLY A 150 -9.24 19.59 -13.73
CA GLY A 150 -7.94 19.00 -14.02
C GLY A 150 -7.74 18.77 -15.52
N GLN A 151 -6.49 18.52 -15.90
CA GLN A 151 -6.10 18.25 -17.30
C GLN A 151 -6.73 16.96 -17.85
N SER A 152 -6.99 15.99 -16.97
CA SER A 152 -7.63 14.72 -17.28
C SER A 152 -8.78 14.46 -16.31
N GLU A 153 -10.01 14.43 -16.81
CA GLU A 153 -11.19 14.13 -15.99
C GLU A 153 -11.13 12.70 -15.43
N LYS A 154 -10.56 11.74 -16.16
CA LYS A 154 -10.28 10.39 -15.64
C LYS A 154 -9.42 10.48 -14.37
N ASN A 155 -8.34 11.26 -14.39
CA ASN A 155 -7.46 11.40 -13.24
C ASN A 155 -8.16 12.04 -12.04
N VAL A 156 -8.97 13.10 -12.26
CA VAL A 156 -9.78 13.73 -11.20
C VAL A 156 -10.68 12.70 -10.53
N ARG A 157 -11.37 11.86 -11.32
CA ARG A 157 -12.27 10.84 -10.77
C ARG A 157 -11.54 9.76 -9.98
N LEU A 158 -10.41 9.27 -10.50
CA LEU A 158 -9.59 8.29 -9.79
C LEU A 158 -9.06 8.87 -8.46
N PHE A 159 -8.55 10.10 -8.49
CA PHE A 159 -8.08 10.81 -7.30
C PHE A 159 -9.15 10.93 -6.23
N LEU A 160 -10.32 11.45 -6.59
CA LEU A 160 -11.45 11.60 -5.67
C LEU A 160 -11.92 10.25 -5.14
N THR A 161 -11.98 9.23 -6.00
CA THR A 161 -12.40 7.88 -5.60
C THR A 161 -11.45 7.29 -4.57
N GLU A 162 -10.14 7.36 -4.81
CA GLU A 162 -9.13 6.81 -3.91
C GLU A 162 -9.11 7.55 -2.56
N LEU A 163 -9.15 8.88 -2.60
CA LEU A 163 -9.14 9.71 -1.39
C LEU A 163 -10.43 9.55 -0.59
N PHE A 164 -11.60 9.59 -1.23
CA PHE A 164 -12.88 9.46 -0.55
C PHE A 164 -13.11 8.05 -0.03
N ALA A 165 -12.73 7.00 -0.76
CA ALA A 165 -12.77 5.63 -0.24
C ALA A 165 -11.86 5.46 0.99
N ARG A 166 -10.73 6.17 1.04
CA ARG A 166 -9.84 6.15 2.20
C ARG A 166 -10.41 6.92 3.39
N ILE A 167 -10.90 8.14 3.20
CA ILE A 167 -11.34 9.02 4.29
C ILE A 167 -12.78 8.74 4.74
N PHE A 168 -13.71 8.63 3.80
CA PHE A 168 -15.13 8.44 4.08
C PHE A 168 -15.54 6.97 4.18
N LYS A 169 -14.66 6.03 3.82
CA LYS A 169 -14.90 4.58 3.94
C LYS A 169 -16.20 4.17 3.24
N ASN A 170 -17.23 3.71 3.97
CA ASN A 170 -18.51 3.32 3.37
C ASN A 170 -19.59 4.42 3.48
N GLN A 171 -19.20 5.67 3.80
CA GLN A 171 -20.17 6.75 3.98
C GLN A 171 -20.65 7.30 2.63
N GLN A 172 -21.93 7.08 2.37
CA GLN A 172 -22.61 7.58 1.16
C GLN A 172 -23.32 8.92 1.39
N VAL A 173 -23.49 9.32 2.66
CA VAL A 173 -24.18 10.56 3.05
C VAL A 173 -23.48 11.82 2.54
N ILE A 174 -22.20 11.74 2.19
CA ILE A 174 -21.47 12.88 1.62
C ILE A 174 -21.92 13.26 0.20
N TYR A 175 -22.68 12.40 -0.48
CA TYR A 175 -23.13 12.59 -1.86
C TYR A 175 -24.62 12.98 -1.93
N ASP A 176 -25.00 14.03 -1.22
CA ASP A 176 -26.41 14.45 -1.12
C ASP A 176 -27.06 14.82 -2.46
N SER A 177 -26.27 15.31 -3.42
CA SER A 177 -26.73 15.69 -4.76
C SER A 177 -26.81 14.51 -5.75
N ALA A 178 -26.28 13.34 -5.39
CA ALA A 178 -26.25 12.18 -6.27
C ALA A 178 -27.56 11.40 -6.25
N ASP A 179 -27.92 10.86 -7.41
CA ASP A 179 -29.05 9.93 -7.51
C ASP A 179 -28.66 8.55 -6.96
N LYS A 180 -28.93 8.33 -5.66
CA LYS A 180 -28.61 7.08 -4.96
C LYS A 180 -29.29 5.88 -5.62
N SER A 181 -30.55 6.03 -6.03
CA SER A 181 -31.33 4.95 -6.66
C SER A 181 -30.71 4.48 -7.97
N LEU A 182 -30.23 5.42 -8.78
CA LEU A 182 -29.54 5.13 -10.03
C LEU A 182 -28.22 4.38 -9.80
N ILE A 183 -27.48 4.75 -8.75
CA ILE A 183 -26.20 4.13 -8.41
C ILE A 183 -26.41 2.72 -7.84
N GLU A 184 -27.39 2.54 -6.96
CA GLU A 184 -27.78 1.23 -6.42
C GLU A 184 -28.26 0.29 -7.52
N ALA A 185 -29.12 0.79 -8.43
CA ALA A 185 -29.54 0.04 -9.61
C ALA A 185 -28.33 -0.37 -10.46
N LYS A 186 -27.37 0.54 -10.68
CA LYS A 186 -26.15 0.22 -11.43
C LYS A 186 -25.33 -0.86 -10.72
N LEU A 187 -25.10 -0.73 -9.41
CA LEU A 187 -24.36 -1.73 -8.62
C LEU A 187 -25.02 -3.11 -8.67
N ALA A 188 -26.36 -3.18 -8.65
CA ALA A 188 -27.11 -4.43 -8.74
C ALA A 188 -26.90 -5.16 -10.08
N THR A 189 -26.54 -4.46 -11.16
CA THR A 189 -26.23 -5.10 -12.46
C THR A 189 -24.84 -5.73 -12.52
N LEU A 190 -23.95 -5.41 -11.56
CA LEU A 190 -22.54 -5.78 -11.63
C LEU A 190 -22.26 -7.09 -10.89
N LYS A 191 -21.34 -7.88 -11.44
CA LYS A 191 -20.83 -9.11 -10.81
C LYS A 191 -19.85 -8.78 -9.68
N ILE A 192 -20.38 -8.32 -8.54
CA ILE A 192 -19.57 -7.84 -7.40
C ILE A 192 -19.34 -8.90 -6.31
N SER A 193 -19.85 -10.13 -6.46
CA SER A 193 -19.79 -11.16 -5.41
C SER A 193 -18.36 -11.51 -4.98
N LYS A 194 -17.43 -11.53 -5.95
CA LYS A 194 -16.00 -11.86 -5.73
C LYS A 194 -15.14 -10.65 -5.40
N LEU A 195 -15.71 -9.44 -5.35
CA LEU A 195 -14.98 -8.26 -4.91
C LEU A 195 -14.80 -8.26 -3.39
N THR A 196 -13.62 -7.86 -2.94
CA THR A 196 -13.36 -7.59 -1.53
C THR A 196 -14.19 -6.39 -1.06
N ILE A 197 -14.37 -6.24 0.25
CA ILE A 197 -15.10 -5.11 0.84
C ILE A 197 -14.46 -3.78 0.39
N HIS A 198 -13.14 -3.67 0.41
CA HIS A 198 -12.42 -2.48 -0.07
C HIS A 198 -12.67 -2.19 -1.55
N GLN A 199 -12.72 -3.20 -2.41
CA GLN A 199 -13.03 -3.03 -3.82
C GLN A 199 -14.48 -2.58 -4.04
N LYS A 200 -15.43 -3.10 -3.26
CA LYS A 200 -16.84 -2.67 -3.28
C LYS A 200 -16.97 -1.20 -2.88
N ILE A 201 -16.29 -0.80 -1.80
CA ILE A 201 -16.24 0.60 -1.35
C ILE A 201 -15.66 1.51 -2.44
N LYS A 202 -14.53 1.12 -3.05
CA LYS A 202 -13.92 1.88 -4.15
C LYS A 202 -14.84 2.00 -5.36
N LEU A 203 -15.48 0.91 -5.78
CA LEU A 203 -16.44 0.90 -6.89
C LEU A 203 -17.66 1.79 -6.61
N MET A 204 -18.19 1.73 -5.38
CA MET A 204 -19.27 2.61 -4.92
C MET A 204 -18.85 4.07 -5.05
N HIS A 205 -17.72 4.47 -4.45
CA HIS A 205 -17.22 5.84 -4.54
C HIS A 205 -16.97 6.26 -6.00
N TYR A 206 -16.44 5.38 -6.85
CA TYR A 206 -16.23 5.67 -8.26
C TYR A 206 -17.53 5.99 -8.99
N LEU A 207 -18.61 5.24 -8.73
CA LEU A 207 -19.91 5.49 -9.32
C LEU A 207 -20.53 6.80 -8.81
N TYR A 208 -20.44 7.09 -7.52
CA TYR A 208 -20.90 8.36 -6.95
C TYR A 208 -20.12 9.55 -7.52
N VAL A 209 -18.79 9.46 -7.57
CA VAL A 209 -17.92 10.49 -8.14
C VAL A 209 -18.23 10.67 -9.62
N THR A 210 -18.30 9.59 -10.40
CA THR A 210 -18.70 9.64 -11.81
C THR A 210 -20.07 10.30 -11.97
N ASN A 211 -21.01 9.97 -11.09
CA ASN A 211 -22.35 10.52 -11.17
C ASN A 211 -22.35 12.04 -10.99
N LEU A 212 -21.67 12.49 -9.94
CA LEU A 212 -21.48 13.89 -9.58
C LEU A 212 -20.77 14.68 -10.70
N ARG A 213 -19.69 14.14 -11.26
CA ARG A 213 -18.93 14.80 -12.32
C ARG A 213 -19.73 14.95 -13.60
N ILE A 214 -20.56 13.96 -13.95
CA ILE A 214 -21.51 14.06 -15.07
C ILE A 214 -22.55 15.15 -14.81
N GLN A 215 -23.11 15.26 -13.61
CA GLN A 215 -24.04 16.35 -13.26
C GLN A 215 -23.37 17.74 -13.37
N GLN A 216 -22.09 17.82 -13.04
CA GLN A 216 -21.25 19.01 -13.18
C GLN A 216 -20.82 19.27 -14.64
N LYS A 217 -21.24 18.43 -15.60
CA LYS A 217 -20.89 18.49 -17.03
C LYS A 217 -19.38 18.32 -17.28
N CYS A 218 -18.71 17.57 -16.41
CA CYS A 218 -17.30 17.20 -16.56
C CYS A 218 -17.20 15.76 -17.10
N TYR A 219 -16.87 15.64 -18.39
CA TYR A 219 -16.85 14.36 -19.09
C TYR A 219 -15.43 13.85 -19.37
N VAL A 220 -15.29 12.53 -19.42
CA VAL A 220 -14.03 11.88 -19.84
C VAL A 220 -13.85 12.01 -21.34
N GLN A 221 -12.66 12.47 -21.74
CA GLN A 221 -12.27 12.58 -23.15
C GLN A 221 -11.93 11.21 -23.76
N GLU A 222 -12.06 11.08 -25.08
CA GLU A 222 -11.82 9.82 -25.78
C GLU A 222 -10.39 9.31 -25.59
N GLN A 223 -10.27 8.06 -25.17
CA GLN A 223 -9.00 7.34 -25.08
C GLN A 223 -9.00 6.26 -26.17
N GLN A 224 -7.94 6.21 -26.98
CA GLN A 224 -7.74 5.13 -27.95
C GLN A 224 -7.36 3.83 -27.20
N LEU A 225 -8.34 3.17 -26.58
CA LEU A 225 -8.17 1.92 -25.87
C LEU A 225 -8.97 0.81 -26.56
N THR A 226 -8.31 0.03 -27.40
CA THR A 226 -8.86 -1.16 -28.07
C THR A 226 -8.77 -2.41 -27.19
N ILE A 227 -8.93 -2.26 -25.88
CA ILE A 227 -8.89 -3.38 -24.92
C ILE A 227 -10.28 -3.96 -24.65
N LEU A 228 -11.33 -3.17 -24.79
CA LEU A 228 -12.70 -3.59 -24.50
C LEU A 228 -13.33 -4.37 -25.68
N PRO A 229 -13.96 -5.52 -25.43
CA PRO A 229 -14.85 -6.18 -26.38
C PRO A 229 -16.03 -5.29 -26.80
N ALA A 230 -16.40 -5.34 -28.08
CA ALA A 230 -17.44 -4.46 -28.66
C ALA A 230 -18.85 -4.72 -28.12
N ASP A 231 -19.16 -5.95 -27.73
CA ASP A 231 -20.45 -6.37 -27.20
C ASP A 231 -20.73 -5.82 -25.80
N ILE A 232 -19.69 -5.72 -24.96
CA ILE A 232 -19.76 -5.11 -23.63
C ILE A 232 -20.14 -3.63 -23.75
N TRP A 233 -19.53 -2.94 -24.70
CA TRP A 233 -19.78 -1.53 -24.98
C TRP A 233 -21.22 -1.26 -25.43
N LEU A 234 -21.73 -2.04 -26.40
CA LEU A 234 -23.08 -1.87 -26.95
C LEU A 234 -24.18 -2.01 -25.87
N LYS A 235 -24.03 -2.95 -24.94
CA LYS A 235 -25.00 -3.18 -23.87
C LYS A 235 -25.02 -2.05 -22.85
N GLU A 236 -23.86 -1.47 -22.54
CA GLU A 236 -23.73 -0.51 -21.45
C GLU A 236 -24.16 0.91 -21.84
N ILE A 237 -23.94 1.29 -23.10
CA ILE A 237 -24.42 2.57 -23.64
C ILE A 237 -25.94 2.73 -23.50
N ALA A 238 -26.67 1.62 -23.56
CA ALA A 238 -28.12 1.61 -23.44
C ALA A 238 -28.62 1.69 -21.99
N THR A 239 -27.73 1.73 -20.98
CA THR A 239 -28.14 1.75 -19.57
C THR A 239 -28.56 3.15 -19.11
N PRO A 240 -29.52 3.26 -18.17
CA PRO A 240 -29.98 4.54 -17.62
C PRO A 240 -28.86 5.41 -17.03
N PHE A 241 -27.78 4.80 -16.51
CA PHE A 241 -26.68 5.50 -15.86
C PHE A 241 -25.98 6.49 -16.79
N PHE A 242 -25.80 6.10 -18.07
CA PHE A 242 -25.10 6.90 -19.08
C PHE A 242 -26.03 7.66 -20.03
N TYR A 243 -27.35 7.51 -19.93
CA TYR A 243 -28.31 8.18 -20.82
C TYR A 243 -28.18 9.71 -20.78
N ARG A 244 -27.93 10.27 -19.60
CA ARG A 244 -27.71 11.71 -19.36
C ARG A 244 -26.38 12.26 -19.88
N VAL A 245 -25.48 11.39 -20.35
CA VAL A 245 -24.23 11.80 -20.99
C VAL A 245 -24.51 12.15 -22.46
N PRO A 246 -24.04 13.32 -22.95
CA PRO A 246 -24.12 13.67 -24.37
C PRO A 246 -23.49 12.59 -25.24
N GLU A 247 -24.06 12.36 -26.43
CA GLU A 247 -23.67 11.27 -27.32
C GLU A 247 -22.17 11.27 -27.65
N GLU A 248 -21.59 12.45 -27.88
CA GLU A 248 -20.17 12.66 -28.15
C GLU A 248 -19.23 12.12 -27.04
N TRP A 249 -19.66 12.10 -25.77
CA TRP A 249 -18.83 11.65 -24.64
C TRP A 249 -19.20 10.26 -24.13
N ARG A 250 -20.38 9.73 -24.52
CA ARG A 250 -20.95 8.51 -23.93
C ARG A 250 -20.04 7.29 -24.09
N LYS A 251 -19.41 7.15 -25.25
CA LYS A 251 -18.44 6.07 -25.51
C LYS A 251 -17.23 6.13 -24.56
N SER A 252 -16.69 7.32 -24.35
CA SER A 252 -15.54 7.55 -23.46
C SER A 252 -15.88 7.30 -22.00
N GLU A 253 -17.07 7.72 -21.58
CA GLU A 253 -17.61 7.47 -20.23
C GLU A 253 -17.79 5.98 -19.93
N VAL A 254 -18.42 5.25 -20.84
CA VAL A 254 -18.59 3.80 -20.73
C VAL A 254 -17.25 3.09 -20.70
N THR A 255 -16.31 3.52 -21.54
CA THR A 255 -14.95 2.96 -21.58
C THR A 255 -14.24 3.17 -20.24
N ALA A 256 -14.23 4.39 -19.72
CA ALA A 256 -13.59 4.71 -18.44
C ALA A 256 -14.18 3.89 -17.29
N PHE A 257 -15.50 3.74 -17.25
CA PHE A 257 -16.18 2.93 -16.25
C PHE A 257 -15.75 1.46 -16.31
N PHE A 258 -15.77 0.83 -17.50
CA PHE A 258 -15.38 -0.57 -17.62
C PHE A 258 -13.90 -0.81 -17.39
N CYS A 259 -13.03 0.13 -17.78
CA CYS A 259 -11.62 0.03 -17.45
C CYS A 259 -11.43 0.01 -15.94
N TYR A 260 -12.06 0.95 -15.22
CA TYR A 260 -11.98 0.98 -13.76
C TYR A 260 -12.60 -0.27 -13.10
N TYR A 261 -13.81 -0.65 -13.52
CA TYR A 261 -14.48 -1.83 -13.00
C TYR A 261 -13.70 -3.12 -13.28
N GLY A 262 -13.15 -3.28 -14.49
CA GLY A 262 -12.31 -4.42 -14.86
C GLY A 262 -10.99 -4.46 -14.10
N ALA A 263 -10.41 -3.30 -13.77
CA ALA A 263 -9.21 -3.24 -12.94
C ALA A 263 -9.48 -3.68 -11.49
N LEU A 264 -10.70 -3.46 -10.96
CA LEU A 264 -11.09 -3.98 -9.65
C LEU A 264 -11.51 -5.46 -9.71
N ALA A 265 -12.34 -5.82 -10.69
CA ALA A 265 -12.91 -7.16 -10.86
C ALA A 265 -12.04 -7.98 -11.82
N LYS A 266 -11.08 -8.75 -11.27
CA LYS A 266 -10.16 -9.59 -12.06
C LYS A 266 -10.87 -10.43 -13.12
N GLU A 267 -12.00 -11.04 -12.80
CA GLU A 267 -12.74 -11.89 -13.75
C GLU A 267 -13.30 -11.12 -14.94
N VAL A 268 -13.56 -9.83 -14.79
CA VAL A 268 -14.03 -8.96 -15.86
C VAL A 268 -12.83 -8.43 -16.63
N GLY A 269 -11.81 -7.89 -15.95
CA GLY A 269 -10.65 -7.34 -16.64
C GLY A 269 -9.83 -8.38 -17.40
N MET A 270 -9.83 -9.64 -16.97
CA MET A 270 -9.20 -10.76 -17.69
C MET A 270 -9.94 -11.13 -18.99
N THR A 271 -11.19 -10.69 -19.20
CA THR A 271 -11.86 -10.87 -20.51
C THR A 271 -11.47 -9.79 -21.52
N PHE A 272 -10.71 -8.77 -21.10
CA PHE A 272 -10.25 -7.70 -22.00
C PHE A 272 -9.02 -8.13 -22.80
N HIS A 273 -8.84 -7.52 -23.96
CA HIS A 273 -7.70 -7.76 -24.83
C HIS A 273 -6.49 -6.91 -24.40
N LEU A 274 -5.97 -7.15 -23.19
CA LEU A 274 -4.90 -6.33 -22.60
C LEU A 274 -3.62 -6.29 -23.46
N THR A 275 -3.33 -7.38 -24.18
CA THR A 275 -2.18 -7.49 -25.09
C THR A 275 -2.27 -6.58 -26.32
N LYS A 276 -3.45 -6.03 -26.65
CA LYS A 276 -3.59 -5.00 -27.69
C LYS A 276 -3.04 -3.65 -27.26
N ASN A 277 -2.84 -3.44 -25.96
CA ASN A 277 -2.19 -2.25 -25.45
C ASN A 277 -0.67 -2.44 -25.46
N LEU A 278 0.01 -1.66 -26.31
CA LEU A 278 1.46 -1.74 -26.51
C LEU A 278 2.23 -1.43 -25.21
N GLN A 279 1.80 -0.42 -24.46
CA GLN A 279 2.45 0.01 -23.23
C GLN A 279 2.40 -1.09 -22.15
N ILE A 280 1.23 -1.70 -21.94
CA ILE A 280 1.08 -2.85 -21.02
C ILE A 280 2.02 -3.98 -21.43
N THR A 281 2.02 -4.34 -22.71
CA THR A 281 2.81 -5.46 -23.22
C THR A 281 4.31 -5.21 -23.07
N GLN A 282 4.78 -4.01 -23.40
CA GLN A 282 6.19 -3.61 -23.26
C GLN A 282 6.64 -3.67 -21.80
N TRP A 283 5.85 -3.12 -20.88
CA TRP A 283 6.17 -3.15 -19.45
C TRP A 283 6.24 -4.58 -18.92
N SER A 284 5.26 -5.42 -19.22
CA SER A 284 5.20 -6.79 -18.72
C SER A 284 6.32 -7.68 -19.26
N GLN A 285 6.61 -7.58 -20.56
CA GLN A 285 7.67 -8.37 -21.19
C GLN A 285 9.05 -7.96 -20.67
N ASN A 286 9.27 -6.65 -20.47
CA ASN A 286 10.52 -6.16 -19.93
C ASN A 286 10.76 -6.64 -18.49
N LEU A 287 9.75 -6.55 -17.61
CA LEU A 287 9.85 -7.07 -16.24
C LEU A 287 10.14 -8.58 -16.23
N ALA A 288 9.41 -9.36 -17.03
CA ALA A 288 9.60 -10.81 -17.10
C ALA A 288 11.01 -11.18 -17.58
N ALA A 289 11.54 -10.49 -18.59
CA ALA A 289 12.88 -10.71 -19.09
C ALA A 289 13.96 -10.41 -18.03
N GLN A 290 13.84 -9.28 -17.34
CA GLN A 290 14.77 -8.89 -16.26
C GLN A 290 14.71 -9.86 -15.08
N LEU A 291 13.51 -10.33 -14.71
CA LEU A 291 13.34 -11.32 -13.64
C LEU A 291 14.02 -12.65 -13.97
N LEU A 292 13.86 -13.15 -15.21
CA LEU A 292 14.51 -14.38 -15.66
C LEU A 292 16.04 -14.27 -15.78
N GLN A 293 16.55 -13.06 -15.96
CA GLN A 293 17.99 -12.78 -15.91
C GLN A 293 18.50 -12.83 -14.47
N ALA A 294 17.78 -12.21 -13.53
CA ALA A 294 18.16 -12.18 -12.12
C ALA A 294 17.99 -13.54 -11.41
N PHE A 295 17.00 -14.34 -11.81
CA PHE A 295 16.71 -15.65 -11.22
C PHE A 295 16.66 -16.75 -12.30
N PRO A 296 17.82 -17.25 -12.77
CA PRO A 296 17.87 -18.23 -13.86
C PRO A 296 17.13 -19.55 -13.57
N LYS A 297 17.01 -19.94 -12.28
CA LYS A 297 16.27 -21.14 -11.85
C LYS A 297 14.79 -21.10 -12.26
N LEU A 298 14.20 -19.91 -12.41
CA LEU A 298 12.80 -19.76 -12.82
C LEU A 298 12.54 -20.27 -14.24
N ARG A 299 13.57 -20.41 -15.08
CA ARG A 299 13.44 -21.00 -16.43
C ARG A 299 12.89 -22.43 -16.40
N GLN A 300 13.05 -23.13 -15.28
CA GLN A 300 12.56 -24.50 -15.09
C GLN A 300 11.03 -24.55 -14.86
N ALA A 301 10.39 -23.42 -14.49
CA ALA A 301 8.97 -23.33 -14.18
C ALA A 301 8.18 -22.63 -15.32
N GLN A 302 7.98 -23.32 -16.44
CA GLN A 302 7.34 -22.72 -17.64
C GLN A 302 5.89 -22.28 -17.40
N GLU A 303 5.09 -23.06 -16.67
CA GLU A 303 3.71 -22.71 -16.35
C GLU A 303 3.63 -21.44 -15.48
N SER A 304 4.49 -21.34 -14.45
CA SER A 304 4.59 -20.14 -13.62
C SER A 304 5.04 -18.91 -14.41
N GLN A 305 5.90 -19.06 -15.42
CA GLN A 305 6.29 -17.94 -16.29
C GLN A 305 5.11 -17.42 -17.13
N ALA A 306 4.30 -18.31 -17.70
CA ALA A 306 3.12 -17.93 -18.47
C ALA A 306 2.05 -17.26 -17.57
N ASP A 307 1.81 -17.81 -16.38
CA ASP A 307 0.93 -17.19 -15.37
C ASP A 307 1.46 -15.80 -14.94
N PHE A 308 2.76 -15.70 -14.66
CA PHE A 308 3.41 -14.43 -14.28
C PHE A 308 3.16 -13.36 -15.34
N LEU A 309 3.41 -13.66 -16.62
CA LEU A 309 3.26 -12.69 -17.69
C LEU A 309 1.79 -12.25 -17.85
N SER A 310 0.86 -13.19 -17.77
CA SER A 310 -0.59 -12.92 -17.84
C SER A 310 -1.03 -11.99 -16.70
N ARG A 311 -0.62 -12.31 -15.47
CA ARG A 311 -0.92 -11.50 -14.28
C ARG A 311 -0.19 -10.17 -14.28
N CYS A 312 1.00 -10.09 -14.86
CA CYS A 312 1.75 -8.86 -15.03
C CYS A 312 1.04 -7.91 -16.00
N ASN A 313 0.50 -8.41 -17.11
CA ASN A 313 -0.36 -7.62 -18.01
C ASN A 313 -1.57 -7.04 -17.27
N PHE A 314 -2.21 -7.85 -16.43
CA PHE A 314 -3.33 -7.40 -15.61
C PHE A 314 -2.91 -6.36 -14.57
N LEU A 315 -1.77 -6.55 -13.88
CA LEU A 315 -1.23 -5.57 -12.92
C LEU A 315 -0.94 -4.23 -13.60
N HIS A 316 -0.28 -4.24 -14.76
CA HIS A 316 -0.01 -3.03 -15.54
C HIS A 316 -1.28 -2.34 -16.02
N PHE A 317 -2.31 -3.09 -16.38
CA PHE A 317 -3.64 -2.53 -16.62
C PHE A 317 -4.22 -1.85 -15.37
N GLN A 318 -4.18 -2.50 -14.20
CA GLN A 318 -4.65 -1.91 -12.94
C GLN A 318 -3.92 -0.60 -12.60
N LEU A 319 -2.62 -0.53 -12.89
CA LEU A 319 -1.82 0.66 -12.66
C LEU A 319 -2.24 1.84 -13.54
N LEU A 320 -2.73 1.60 -14.77
CA LEU A 320 -3.31 2.65 -15.62
C LEU A 320 -4.66 3.17 -15.09
N GLU A 321 -5.31 2.41 -14.22
CA GLU A 321 -6.59 2.74 -13.58
C GLU A 321 -6.42 3.23 -12.13
N THR A 322 -5.23 3.76 -11.79
CA THR A 322 -4.98 4.47 -10.52
C THR A 322 -4.57 5.92 -10.79
N SER A 323 -4.91 6.82 -9.87
CA SER A 323 -4.62 8.25 -10.03
C SER A 323 -3.12 8.55 -10.07
N SER A 324 -2.76 9.71 -10.59
CA SER A 324 -1.36 10.20 -10.52
C SER A 324 -0.91 10.51 -9.09
N ALA A 325 -1.85 10.71 -8.16
CA ALA A 325 -1.58 10.94 -6.75
C ALA A 325 -1.72 9.68 -5.88
N TYR A 326 -1.82 8.49 -6.49
CA TYR A 326 -2.07 7.24 -5.76
C TYR A 326 -1.09 7.04 -4.60
N GLU A 327 0.20 7.29 -4.83
CA GLU A 327 1.25 7.10 -3.82
C GLU A 327 1.15 8.06 -2.65
N SER A 328 0.67 9.29 -2.87
CA SER A 328 0.49 10.26 -1.78
C SER A 328 -0.77 10.00 -0.97
N ILE A 329 -1.68 9.16 -1.47
CA ILE A 329 -2.96 8.79 -0.84
C ILE A 329 -2.86 7.46 -0.10
N GLN A 330 -2.10 6.48 -0.57
CA GLN A 330 -2.06 5.17 0.08
C GLN A 330 -1.23 5.18 1.38
N PRO A 331 -1.53 4.29 2.35
CA PRO A 331 -0.69 4.08 3.51
C PRO A 331 0.72 3.67 3.11
N GLU A 332 1.70 4.08 3.91
CA GLU A 332 3.07 3.61 3.75
C GLU A 332 3.19 2.17 4.25
N ILE A 333 3.84 1.31 3.47
CA ILE A 333 4.01 -0.10 3.80
C ILE A 333 5.41 -0.33 4.35
N ASN A 334 5.49 -1.02 5.48
CA ASN A 334 6.77 -1.38 6.09
C ASN A 334 7.43 -2.52 5.30
N ILE A 335 8.60 -2.23 4.72
CA ILE A 335 9.37 -3.19 3.90
C ILE A 335 10.32 -4.09 4.72
N VAL A 336 10.48 -3.85 6.03
CA VAL A 336 11.45 -4.57 6.88
C VAL A 336 11.23 -6.07 6.83
N TYR A 337 9.96 -6.52 6.86
CA TYR A 337 9.64 -7.94 6.76
C TYR A 337 10.22 -8.57 5.48
N PHE A 338 10.09 -7.89 4.34
CA PHE A 338 10.60 -8.40 3.07
C PHE A 338 12.11 -8.30 2.95
N GLN A 339 12.71 -7.27 3.56
CA GLN A 339 14.16 -7.16 3.64
C GLN A 339 14.78 -8.34 4.40
N GLN A 340 14.15 -8.76 5.49
CA GLN A 340 14.62 -9.88 6.32
C GLN A 340 14.32 -11.26 5.69
N ASN A 341 13.19 -11.39 4.99
CA ASN A 341 12.71 -12.70 4.54
C ASN A 341 12.93 -12.97 3.04
N TYR A 342 13.02 -11.94 2.22
CA TYR A 342 13.14 -12.00 0.75
C TYR A 342 14.13 -10.96 0.20
N PRO A 343 15.36 -10.85 0.74
CA PRO A 343 16.30 -9.78 0.38
C PRO A 343 16.61 -9.75 -1.12
N GLY A 344 16.78 -10.92 -1.75
CA GLY A 344 17.07 -11.00 -3.19
C GLY A 344 15.95 -10.50 -4.09
N VAL A 345 14.69 -10.83 -3.76
CA VAL A 345 13.55 -10.35 -4.54
C VAL A 345 13.34 -8.85 -4.32
N LEU A 346 13.50 -8.37 -3.08
CA LEU A 346 13.41 -6.94 -2.78
C LEU A 346 14.49 -6.13 -3.51
N ALA A 347 15.75 -6.61 -3.51
CA ALA A 347 16.86 -6.00 -4.23
C ALA A 347 16.57 -5.93 -5.73
N PHE A 348 16.17 -7.06 -6.34
CA PHE A 348 15.75 -7.09 -7.74
C PHE A 348 14.67 -6.05 -8.06
N CYS A 349 13.61 -5.97 -7.25
CA CYS A 349 12.53 -5.02 -7.51
C CYS A 349 13.02 -3.56 -7.41
N ARG A 350 13.90 -3.24 -6.45
CA ARG A 350 14.49 -1.89 -6.32
C ARG A 350 15.36 -1.54 -7.53
N ASP A 351 16.23 -2.45 -7.94
CA ASP A 351 17.13 -2.25 -9.08
C ASP A 351 16.34 -2.10 -10.37
N TYR A 352 15.35 -2.97 -10.59
CA TYR A 352 14.46 -2.91 -11.74
C TYR A 352 13.72 -1.57 -11.79
N ILE A 353 13.10 -1.14 -10.70
CA ILE A 353 12.35 0.11 -10.65
C ILE A 353 13.26 1.31 -10.92
N THR A 354 14.48 1.30 -10.41
CA THR A 354 15.47 2.35 -10.70
C THR A 354 15.84 2.35 -12.19
N SER A 355 16.04 1.17 -12.78
CA SER A 355 16.42 1.01 -14.19
C SER A 355 15.37 1.55 -15.17
N ILE A 356 14.09 1.51 -14.80
CA ILE A 356 12.99 1.98 -15.67
C ILE A 356 12.71 3.47 -15.56
N GLN A 357 13.43 4.22 -14.71
CA GLN A 357 13.18 5.66 -14.50
C GLN A 357 13.22 6.46 -15.80
N THR A 358 14.19 6.18 -16.65
CA THR A 358 14.38 6.88 -17.94
C THR A 358 13.64 6.18 -19.09
N VAL A 359 13.49 4.87 -19.02
CA VAL A 359 12.89 4.05 -20.09
C VAL A 359 11.37 4.11 -20.06
N PHE A 360 10.77 4.04 -18.86
CA PHE A 360 9.32 4.06 -18.64
C PHE A 360 8.96 5.10 -17.56
N PRO A 361 9.12 6.40 -17.83
CA PRO A 361 8.93 7.45 -16.82
C PRO A 361 7.50 7.48 -16.25
N THR A 362 6.49 7.18 -17.06
CA THR A 362 5.09 7.09 -16.63
C THR A 362 4.83 5.93 -15.68
N LEU A 363 5.54 4.81 -15.83
CA LEU A 363 5.49 3.68 -14.91
C LEU A 363 6.24 4.05 -13.61
N TYR A 364 7.43 4.63 -13.73
CA TYR A 364 8.28 5.02 -12.59
C TYR A 364 7.60 6.02 -11.64
N GLN A 365 6.69 6.87 -12.12
CA GLN A 365 5.86 7.74 -11.26
C GLN A 365 5.04 6.96 -10.21
N LYS A 366 4.89 5.64 -10.36
CA LYS A 366 4.20 4.74 -9.44
C LYS A 366 5.17 3.80 -8.68
N LYS A 367 6.45 4.17 -8.56
CA LYS A 367 7.54 3.36 -7.96
C LYS A 367 7.24 2.71 -6.61
N LYS A 368 6.63 3.41 -5.65
CA LYS A 368 6.28 2.87 -4.32
C LYS A 368 5.25 1.75 -4.44
N ASN A 369 4.22 1.96 -5.26
CA ASN A 369 3.22 0.91 -5.49
C ASN A 369 3.82 -0.26 -6.29
N LEU A 370 4.64 0.03 -7.30
CA LEU A 370 5.31 -0.99 -8.12
C LEU A 370 6.19 -1.91 -7.29
N LEU A 371 6.98 -1.35 -6.37
CA LEU A 371 7.88 -2.12 -5.51
C LEU A 371 7.14 -3.26 -4.83
N LEU A 372 5.98 -2.95 -4.27
CA LEU A 372 5.19 -3.90 -3.49
C LEU A 372 4.38 -4.83 -4.38
N GLN A 373 3.75 -4.30 -5.43
CA GLN A 373 2.97 -5.13 -6.35
C GLN A 373 3.84 -6.15 -7.10
N TYR A 374 5.05 -5.77 -7.52
CA TYR A 374 6.00 -6.71 -8.13
C TYR A 374 6.49 -7.73 -7.14
N LEU A 375 6.81 -7.32 -5.91
CA LEU A 375 7.21 -8.24 -4.85
C LEU A 375 6.11 -9.28 -4.60
N PHE A 376 4.87 -8.85 -4.38
CA PHE A 376 3.74 -9.77 -4.20
C PHE A 376 3.50 -10.67 -5.41
N LEU A 377 3.58 -10.12 -6.63
CA LEU A 377 3.39 -10.90 -7.85
C LEU A 377 4.45 -12.00 -7.99
N ILE A 378 5.73 -11.67 -7.77
CA ILE A 378 6.82 -12.65 -7.87
C ILE A 378 6.66 -13.73 -6.81
N LEU A 379 6.42 -13.33 -5.55
CA LEU A 379 6.31 -14.25 -4.42
C LEU A 379 5.09 -15.16 -4.50
N ASP A 380 3.99 -14.70 -5.09
CA ASP A 380 2.76 -15.49 -5.25
C ASP A 380 2.80 -16.39 -6.49
N THR A 381 3.57 -16.04 -7.53
CA THR A 381 3.64 -16.84 -8.76
C THR A 381 4.72 -17.93 -8.71
N PHE A 382 5.85 -17.67 -8.05
CA PHE A 382 6.99 -18.60 -8.07
C PHE A 382 7.21 -19.29 -6.72
N PRO A 383 7.46 -20.62 -6.72
CA PRO A 383 7.81 -21.34 -5.51
C PRO A 383 9.03 -20.76 -4.79
N LYS A 384 8.97 -20.68 -3.46
CA LYS A 384 10.00 -20.07 -2.62
C LYS A 384 11.41 -20.64 -2.85
N HIS A 385 11.54 -21.94 -3.04
CA HIS A 385 12.83 -22.61 -3.25
C HIS A 385 13.54 -22.20 -4.57
N LEU A 386 12.81 -21.59 -5.51
CA LEU A 386 13.40 -21.02 -6.73
C LEU A 386 13.89 -19.57 -6.53
N LEU A 387 13.42 -18.91 -5.46
CA LEU A 387 13.68 -17.49 -5.17
C LEU A 387 14.71 -17.30 -4.06
N ILE A 388 14.78 -18.23 -3.09
CA ILE A 388 15.62 -18.12 -1.91
C ILE A 388 16.33 -19.45 -1.65
N GLU A 389 17.60 -19.38 -1.26
CA GLU A 389 18.35 -20.53 -0.76
C GLU A 389 17.89 -20.92 0.65
N ALA A 390 17.75 -22.22 0.90
CA ALA A 390 17.33 -22.71 2.21
C ALA A 390 18.39 -22.47 3.29
N ILE A 391 17.92 -22.18 4.51
CA ILE A 391 18.74 -22.25 5.73
C ILE A 391 18.55 -23.64 6.35
N ASN A 392 19.60 -24.44 6.34
CA ASN A 392 19.58 -25.80 6.85
C ASN A 392 19.69 -25.79 8.38
N VAL A 393 18.73 -26.40 9.06
CA VAL A 393 18.70 -26.51 10.53
C VAL A 393 18.83 -27.98 10.92
N TYR A 394 19.82 -28.29 11.75
CA TYR A 394 19.99 -29.61 12.35
C TYR A 394 19.48 -29.59 13.79
N VAL A 395 18.66 -30.57 14.16
CA VAL A 395 17.97 -30.63 15.46
C VAL A 395 18.57 -31.77 16.29
N ASP A 396 19.12 -31.44 17.45
CA ASP A 396 19.71 -32.44 18.34
C ASP A 396 19.59 -32.04 19.82
N PHE A 397 18.60 -32.60 20.49
CA PHE A 397 18.35 -32.45 21.92
C PHE A 397 18.69 -33.73 22.67
N SER A 398 19.17 -33.56 23.91
CA SER A 398 19.58 -34.67 24.78
C SER A 398 18.47 -35.66 25.16
N TYR A 399 17.20 -35.31 24.91
CA TYR A 399 16.00 -36.11 25.21
C TYR A 399 15.71 -37.24 24.20
N GLY A 400 16.52 -37.36 23.13
CA GLY A 400 16.47 -38.47 22.17
C GLY A 400 15.50 -38.27 20.99
N ASP A 401 15.46 -39.28 20.11
CA ASP A 401 14.86 -39.19 18.77
C ASP A 401 13.39 -38.77 18.75
N LEU A 402 12.59 -39.20 19.73
CA LEU A 402 11.18 -38.84 19.79
C LEU A 402 11.00 -37.33 20.01
N TYR A 403 11.83 -36.74 20.87
CA TYR A 403 11.80 -35.30 21.13
C TYR A 403 12.34 -34.52 19.93
N ASN A 404 13.43 -34.99 19.31
CA ASN A 404 13.99 -34.39 18.10
C ASN A 404 12.98 -34.38 16.95
N HIS A 405 12.25 -35.50 16.75
CA HIS A 405 11.19 -35.59 15.75
C HIS A 405 10.00 -34.67 16.06
N PHE A 406 9.61 -34.55 17.33
CA PHE A 406 8.59 -33.60 17.76
C PHE A 406 9.00 -32.16 17.44
N ILE A 407 10.23 -31.76 17.77
CA ILE A 407 10.73 -30.41 17.46
C ILE A 407 10.81 -30.19 15.95
N ALA A 408 11.39 -31.12 15.19
CA ALA A 408 11.49 -31.04 13.73
C ALA A 408 10.11 -30.86 13.06
N LYS A 409 9.08 -31.56 13.54
CA LYS A 409 7.70 -31.37 13.09
C LYS A 409 7.14 -29.98 13.42
N ASN A 410 7.42 -29.45 14.60
CA ASN A 410 6.96 -28.10 14.97
C ASN A 410 7.73 -27.00 14.21
N LEU A 411 8.94 -27.29 13.74
CA LEU A 411 9.70 -26.40 12.86
C LEU A 411 9.22 -26.40 11.41
N ASP A 412 8.21 -27.20 11.04
CA ASP A 412 7.61 -27.17 9.70
C ASP A 412 7.09 -25.76 9.35
N PHE A 413 6.64 -25.00 10.35
CA PHE A 413 6.33 -23.58 10.21
C PHE A 413 7.49 -22.75 9.64
N PHE A 414 8.74 -23.04 10.02
CA PHE A 414 9.92 -22.34 9.52
C PHE A 414 10.27 -22.72 8.07
N GLN A 415 9.78 -23.87 7.56
CA GLN A 415 9.94 -24.19 6.13
C GLN A 415 9.26 -23.15 5.25
N GLN A 416 8.12 -22.60 5.67
CA GLN A 416 7.47 -21.48 5.00
C GLN A 416 8.34 -20.22 4.99
N VAL A 417 9.19 -20.06 6.00
CA VAL A 417 10.17 -18.97 6.12
C VAL A 417 11.48 -19.29 5.38
N GLY A 418 11.61 -20.45 4.76
CA GLY A 418 12.76 -20.84 3.93
C GLY A 418 13.85 -21.57 4.68
N THR A 419 13.51 -22.28 5.75
CA THR A 419 14.41 -23.24 6.39
C THR A 419 14.18 -24.65 5.86
N LYS A 420 15.18 -25.51 5.99
CA LYS A 420 15.05 -26.95 5.71
C LYS A 420 15.63 -27.71 6.89
N ILE A 421 14.89 -28.68 7.43
CA ILE A 421 15.46 -29.58 8.43
C ILE A 421 16.40 -30.54 7.72
N THR A 422 17.64 -30.62 8.20
CA THR A 422 18.64 -31.56 7.70
C THR A 422 18.97 -32.59 8.77
N ASN A 423 19.29 -33.80 8.32
CA ASN A 423 19.79 -34.88 9.17
C ASN A 423 21.33 -34.98 9.09
N ASP A 424 21.97 -34.06 8.37
CA ASP A 424 23.44 -33.98 8.27
C ASP A 424 23.93 -32.66 8.86
N ILE A 425 24.68 -32.76 9.96
CA ILE A 425 25.31 -31.61 10.63
C ILE A 425 26.32 -30.88 9.73
N ALA A 426 26.92 -31.57 8.74
CA ALA A 426 27.86 -30.96 7.82
C ALA A 426 27.20 -29.95 6.87
N GLU A 427 25.95 -30.24 6.46
CA GLU A 427 25.12 -29.37 5.62
C GLU A 427 24.40 -28.29 6.41
N ALA A 428 24.43 -28.35 7.74
CA ALA A 428 23.67 -27.46 8.61
C ALA A 428 24.27 -26.04 8.65
N ASP A 429 23.41 -25.05 8.50
CA ASP A 429 23.72 -23.64 8.75
C ASP A 429 23.55 -23.30 10.24
N ILE A 430 22.61 -23.98 10.92
CA ILE A 430 22.26 -23.77 12.33
C ILE A 430 22.12 -25.12 13.03
N LEU A 431 22.72 -25.24 14.21
CA LEU A 431 22.47 -26.32 15.18
C LEU A 431 21.43 -25.84 16.20
N LEU A 432 20.35 -26.59 16.37
CA LEU A 432 19.31 -26.35 17.38
C LEU A 432 19.37 -27.45 18.45
N THR A 433 19.64 -27.07 19.70
CA THR A 433 19.95 -28.02 20.78
C THR A 433 19.63 -27.45 22.15
N ASP A 434 19.66 -28.28 23.20
CA ASP A 434 19.65 -27.89 24.62
C ASP A 434 21.07 -27.79 25.23
N SER A 435 22.13 -28.08 24.45
CA SER A 435 23.52 -28.05 24.90
C SER A 435 24.35 -26.96 24.21
N ARG A 436 24.94 -26.07 24.99
CA ARG A 436 25.78 -24.98 24.43
C ARG A 436 27.07 -25.54 23.83
N GLU A 437 27.66 -26.52 24.49
CA GLU A 437 28.96 -27.09 24.15
C GLU A 437 28.97 -27.74 22.76
N LEU A 438 27.83 -28.31 22.34
CA LEU A 438 27.70 -28.92 21.02
C LEU A 438 27.94 -27.93 19.86
N GLY A 439 27.62 -26.64 20.06
CA GLY A 439 27.90 -25.61 19.05
C GLY A 439 29.38 -25.47 18.74
N GLU A 440 30.23 -25.49 19.77
CA GLU A 440 31.68 -25.39 19.64
C GLU A 440 32.26 -26.68 19.07
N ILE A 441 31.79 -27.83 19.53
CA ILE A 441 32.23 -29.16 19.07
C ILE A 441 31.94 -29.35 17.57
N CYS A 442 30.74 -28.98 17.13
CA CYS A 442 30.32 -29.14 15.74
C CYS A 442 30.81 -28.00 14.83
N GLN A 443 31.40 -26.93 15.39
CA GLN A 443 31.77 -25.71 14.68
C GLN A 443 30.59 -25.12 13.88
N ARG A 444 29.40 -25.10 14.50
CA ARG A 444 28.17 -24.56 13.89
C ARG A 444 27.57 -23.48 14.76
N ASP A 445 26.88 -22.55 14.10
CA ASP A 445 26.09 -21.55 14.79
C ASP A 445 24.98 -22.24 15.58
N CYS A 446 25.06 -22.14 16.90
CA CYS A 446 24.16 -22.83 17.80
C CYS A 446 23.05 -21.89 18.30
N VAL A 447 21.83 -22.42 18.39
CA VAL A 447 20.69 -21.85 19.11
C VAL A 447 20.34 -22.82 20.23
N VAL A 448 20.47 -22.35 21.47
CA VAL A 448 20.15 -23.16 22.66
C VAL A 448 18.70 -22.92 23.05
N TRP A 449 17.91 -23.99 23.13
CA TRP A 449 16.51 -23.98 23.53
C TRP A 449 16.33 -24.67 24.86
N LEU A 450 15.34 -24.19 25.62
CA LEU A 450 14.79 -24.98 26.72
C LEU A 450 13.90 -26.10 26.17
N ALA A 451 13.74 -27.15 26.96
CA ALA A 451 12.80 -28.23 26.71
C ALA A 451 11.71 -28.23 27.79
N PRO A 452 10.48 -27.76 27.51
CA PRO A 452 9.95 -27.29 26.22
C PRO A 452 10.35 -25.83 25.88
N PRO A 453 10.29 -25.43 24.58
CA PRO A 453 10.67 -24.09 24.15
C PRO A 453 9.65 -23.02 24.56
N ARG A 454 10.14 -21.83 24.93
CA ARG A 454 9.36 -20.63 25.24
C ARG A 454 9.18 -19.74 24.00
N PRO A 455 8.24 -18.77 23.99
CA PRO A 455 8.10 -17.81 22.90
C PRO A 455 9.41 -17.09 22.51
N LEU A 456 10.26 -16.78 23.50
CA LEU A 456 11.56 -16.15 23.24
C LEU A 456 12.52 -17.08 22.47
N ASP A 457 12.46 -18.39 22.72
CA ASP A 457 13.32 -19.38 22.08
C ASP A 457 12.99 -19.45 20.56
N TRP A 458 11.70 -19.37 20.21
CA TRP A 458 11.23 -19.22 18.84
C TRP A 458 11.71 -17.93 18.16
N ALA A 459 11.64 -16.80 18.88
CA ALA A 459 12.09 -15.50 18.37
C ALA A 459 13.61 -15.51 18.09
N ASN A 460 14.40 -16.11 18.98
CA ASN A 460 15.85 -16.23 18.82
C ASN A 460 16.23 -17.06 17.60
N LEU A 461 15.54 -18.19 17.36
CA LEU A 461 15.76 -18.99 16.16
C LEU A 461 15.40 -18.19 14.89
N ALA A 462 14.26 -17.49 14.89
CA ALA A 462 13.86 -16.65 13.76
C ALA A 462 14.90 -15.56 13.46
N GLN A 463 15.41 -14.88 14.48
CA GLN A 463 16.46 -13.88 14.32
C GLN A 463 17.76 -14.50 13.78
N LYS A 464 18.14 -15.69 14.25
CA LYS A 464 19.34 -16.40 13.76
C LYS A 464 19.20 -16.80 12.30
N VAL A 465 18.03 -17.30 11.89
CA VAL A 465 17.72 -17.63 10.49
C VAL A 465 17.83 -16.39 9.60
N ILE A 466 17.29 -15.25 10.03
CA ILE A 466 17.41 -13.98 9.31
C ILE A 466 18.88 -13.59 9.14
N HIS A 467 19.66 -13.61 10.22
CA HIS A 467 21.08 -13.25 10.18
C HIS A 467 21.91 -14.18 9.26
N LYS A 468 21.66 -15.49 9.31
CA LYS A 468 22.31 -16.44 8.40
C LYS A 468 21.95 -16.19 6.94
N ARG A 469 20.69 -15.84 6.67
CA ARG A 469 20.23 -15.48 5.33
C ARG A 469 20.93 -14.23 4.79
N GLU A 470 21.06 -13.20 5.61
CA GLU A 470 21.80 -11.98 5.25
C GLU A 470 23.27 -12.28 4.93
N THR A 471 23.90 -13.18 5.69
CA THR A 471 25.29 -13.60 5.47
C THR A 471 25.45 -14.34 4.14
N LYS A 472 24.57 -15.32 3.84
CA LYS A 472 24.56 -16.02 2.55
C LYS A 472 24.34 -15.07 1.39
N TYR A 473 23.38 -14.17 1.52
CA TYR A 473 23.06 -13.19 0.48
C TYR A 473 24.19 -12.16 0.25
N SER A 474 24.97 -11.83 1.27
CA SER A 474 26.13 -10.93 1.14
C SER A 474 27.37 -11.62 0.59
N GLY A 475 27.44 -12.96 0.67
CA GLY A 475 28.57 -13.77 0.18
C GLY A 475 28.51 -14.11 -1.32
N ASP A 476 27.31 -14.15 -1.90
CA ASP A 476 27.09 -14.33 -3.34
C ASP A 476 26.90 -12.96 -4.03
N CYS A 477 27.91 -12.52 -4.78
CA CYS A 477 28.00 -11.24 -5.49
C CYS A 477 26.69 -10.72 -6.14
N LEU A 478 26.35 -9.43 -5.92
CA LEU A 478 25.97 -8.40 -6.92
C LEU A 478 25.78 -6.99 -6.25
N PRO A 479 25.70 -5.88 -7.01
CA PRO A 479 26.44 -4.64 -6.75
C PRO A 479 25.87 -3.80 -5.61
N THR A 480 26.77 -3.29 -4.78
CA THR A 480 26.52 -2.15 -3.89
C THR A 480 26.32 -0.88 -4.72
N SER A 481 25.09 -0.55 -5.07
CA SER A 481 24.72 0.85 -5.32
C SER A 481 24.14 1.43 -4.04
N PRO A 482 24.53 2.65 -3.61
CA PRO A 482 23.84 3.34 -2.54
C PRO A 482 22.43 3.65 -3.04
N ALA A 483 21.46 2.82 -2.66
CA ALA A 483 20.07 2.99 -3.06
C ALA A 483 19.56 4.35 -2.55
N GLU A 484 19.05 5.19 -3.44
CA GLU A 484 18.06 6.18 -3.05
C GLU A 484 16.90 5.41 -2.39
N ASP A 485 16.47 5.91 -1.23
CA ASP A 485 15.48 5.26 -0.41
C ASP A 485 14.09 5.35 -1.09
N ILE A 486 13.82 4.44 -2.02
CA ILE A 486 12.53 4.31 -2.72
C ILE A 486 11.38 4.09 -1.71
N SER A 487 11.71 3.74 -0.46
CA SER A 487 10.74 3.55 0.63
C SER A 487 10.33 4.83 1.37
N LYS A 488 11.02 5.96 1.16
CA LYS A 488 10.65 7.28 1.74
C LYS A 488 9.66 8.06 0.89
#